data_AF-A0A0X3WYF1-F1
#
_entry.id   AF-A0A0X3WYF1-F1
#
_cell.length_a   1.000
_cell.length_b   1.000
_cell.length_c   1.000
_cell.angle_alpha   90.00
_cell.angle_beta   90.00
_cell.angle_gamma   90.00
#
_symmetry.space_group_name_H-M   'P 1'
#
loop_
_entity.id
_entity.type
_entity.pdbx_description
1 polymer ?
#
loop_
_entity_poly.entity_id
_entity_poly.type
_entity_poly.pdbx_seq_one_letter_code
_entity_poly.pdbx_strand_id
1 'polypeptide(L)' 'MRDQKMYCYTCGTDELHRRLTADEKAWLKNRTVRKTVEEFFVCKAPGCRNLRTGFQKRPFDGPLRLPDDL' A
#
# COMPACT_ATOMS: atom_id res chain seq x y z
N MET A 1 0.56 15.86 1.25
CA MET A 1 0.69 15.00 0.04
C MET A 1 -0.70 14.54 -0.37
N ARG A 2 -1.02 14.49 -1.67
CA ARG A 2 -2.37 14.17 -2.15
C ARG A 2 -2.51 12.68 -2.47
N ASP A 3 -3.72 12.16 -2.28
CA ASP A 3 -4.13 10.84 -2.73
C ASP A 3 -4.06 10.76 -4.27
N GLN A 4 -3.81 9.56 -4.80
CA GLN A 4 -3.67 9.32 -6.23
C GLN A 4 -4.58 8.18 -6.66
N LYS A 5 -5.31 8.39 -7.76
CA LYS A 5 -6.13 7.34 -8.38
C LYS A 5 -5.23 6.39 -9.17
N MET A 6 -5.24 5.11 -8.81
CA MET A 6 -4.36 4.09 -9.38
C MET A 6 -5.00 2.71 -9.32
N TYR A 7 -4.65 1.82 -10.24
CA TYR A 7 -5.17 0.46 -10.27
C TYR A 7 -4.83 -0.34 -9.00
N CYS A 8 -5.84 -0.88 -8.31
CA CYS A 8 -5.64 -1.79 -7.20
C CYS A 8 -5.76 -3.24 -7.68
N TYR A 9 -4.71 -4.04 -7.51
CA TYR A 9 -4.72 -5.45 -7.92
C TYR A 9 -5.81 -6.28 -7.21
N THR A 10 -6.11 -5.96 -5.95
CA THR A 10 -7.08 -6.73 -5.17
C THR A 10 -8.53 -6.29 -5.41
N CYS A 11 -8.79 -5.02 -5.67
CA CYS A 11 -10.13 -4.54 -6.04
C CYS A 11 -10.46 -4.83 -7.51
N GLY A 12 -9.45 -4.94 -8.38
CA GLY A 12 -9.63 -5.07 -9.82
C GLY A 12 -10.00 -3.76 -10.53
N THR A 13 -9.94 -2.62 -9.84
CA THR A 13 -10.41 -1.30 -10.28
C THR A 13 -9.37 -0.20 -9.98
N ASP A 14 -9.52 0.97 -10.60
CA ASP A 14 -8.76 2.16 -10.22
C ASP A 14 -9.34 2.82 -8.97
N GLU A 15 -8.60 2.73 -7.87
CA GLU A 15 -8.99 3.23 -6.56
C GLU A 15 -8.11 4.39 -6.10
N LEU A 16 -8.62 5.20 -5.17
CA LEU A 16 -7.78 6.17 -4.47
C LEU A 16 -6.78 5.44 -3.58
N HIS A 17 -5.53 5.86 -3.66
CA HIS A 17 -4.45 5.37 -2.82
C HIS A 17 -3.77 6.55 -2.14
N ARG A 18 -3.39 6.36 -0.87
CA ARG A 18 -2.65 7.36 -0.10
C ARG A 18 -1.26 6.88 0.24
N ARG A 19 -0.38 7.81 0.60
CA ARG A 19 0.91 7.50 1.22
C ARG A 19 0.69 6.81 2.57
N LEU A 20 1.69 6.02 2.96
CA LEU A 20 1.72 5.40 4.27
C LEU A 20 1.98 6.45 5.38
N THR A 21 1.36 6.26 6.55
CA THR A 21 1.68 6.98 7.79
C THR A 21 3.04 6.52 8.35
N ALA A 22 3.55 7.18 9.39
CA ALA A 22 4.80 6.77 10.03
C ALA A 22 4.74 5.33 10.57
N ASP A 23 3.65 4.98 11.25
CA ASP A 23 3.45 3.65 11.84
C ASP A 23 3.29 2.56 10.77
N GLU A 24 2.56 2.84 9.71
CA GLU A 24 2.42 1.95 8.55
C GLU A 24 3.76 1.68 7.85
N LYS A 25 4.62 2.71 7.75
CA LYS A 25 5.97 2.54 7.24
C LYS A 25 6.84 1.70 8.16
N ALA A 26 6.77 1.93 9.47
CA ALA A 26 7.52 1.14 10.45
C ALA A 26 7.09 -0.34 10.39
N TRP A 27 5.79 -0.59 10.34
CA TRP A 27 5.24 -1.93 10.15
C TRP A 27 5.76 -2.56 8.85
N LEU A 28 5.70 -1.85 7.72
CA LEU A 28 6.10 -2.40 6.43
C LEU A 28 7.60 -2.69 6.35
N LYS A 29 8.44 -1.81 6.91
CA LYS A 29 9.89 -2.03 7.03
C LYS A 29 10.19 -3.31 7.80
N ASN A 30 9.57 -3.48 8.97
CA ASN A 30 9.76 -4.67 9.81
C ASN A 30 9.24 -5.93 9.12
N ARG A 31 8.08 -5.85 8.43
CA ARG A 31 7.47 -6.99 7.74
C ARG A 31 8.27 -7.47 6.53
N THR A 32 8.93 -6.57 5.81
CA THR A 32 9.61 -6.86 4.53
C THR A 32 11.13 -6.80 4.59
N VAL A 33 11.70 -6.40 5.73
CA VAL A 33 13.15 -6.19 5.93
C VAL A 33 13.75 -5.20 4.91
N ARG A 34 12.91 -4.30 4.35
CA ARG A 34 13.34 -3.28 3.39
C ARG A 34 13.97 -2.09 4.10
N LYS A 35 15.02 -1.53 3.49
CA LYS A 35 15.67 -0.29 3.98
C LYS A 35 14.75 0.94 3.85
N THR A 36 14.00 1.03 2.75
CA THR A 36 13.08 2.14 2.45
C THR A 36 11.72 1.60 2.01
N VAL A 37 10.67 2.36 2.33
CA VAL A 37 9.28 2.04 1.97
C VAL A 37 8.50 3.29 1.56
N GLU A 38 9.21 4.36 1.20
CA GLU A 38 8.62 5.66 0.86
C GLU A 38 7.84 5.61 -0.45
N GLU A 39 8.15 4.66 -1.32
CA GLU A 39 7.51 4.44 -2.62
C GLU A 39 6.11 3.82 -2.51
N PHE A 40 5.72 3.34 -1.33
CA PHE A 40 4.48 2.60 -1.14
C PHE A 40 3.26 3.50 -0.92
N PHE A 41 2.14 2.97 -1.37
CA PHE A 41 0.81 3.51 -1.20
C PHE A 41 -0.14 2.40 -0.74
N VAL A 42 -1.13 2.78 0.06
CA VAL A 42 -2.21 1.92 0.49
C VAL A 42 -3.52 2.31 -0.21
N CYS A 43 -4.26 1.32 -0.68
CA CYS A 43 -5.61 1.49 -1.23
C CYS A 43 -6.60 1.96 -0.16
N LYS A 44 -7.42 2.96 -0.50
CA LYS A 44 -8.47 3.51 0.38
C LYS A 44 -9.84 2.89 0.18
N ALA A 45 -10.01 1.96 -0.77
CA ALA A 45 -11.26 1.23 -0.90
C ALA A 45 -11.59 0.53 0.43
N PRO A 46 -12.86 0.56 0.90
CA PRO A 46 -13.23 0.01 2.21
C PRO A 46 -12.75 -1.44 2.38
N GLY A 47 -12.00 -1.70 3.46
CA GLY A 47 -11.47 -3.03 3.80
C GLY A 47 -10.37 -3.58 2.86
N CYS A 48 -9.94 -2.82 1.84
CA CYS A 48 -8.92 -3.31 0.90
C CYS A 48 -7.52 -3.24 1.50
N ARG A 49 -7.07 -2.04 1.86
CA ARG A 49 -5.74 -1.74 2.44
C ARG A 49 -4.54 -2.38 1.72
N ASN A 50 -4.68 -2.75 0.44
CA ASN A 50 -3.60 -3.39 -0.32
C ASN A 50 -2.48 -2.39 -0.64
N LEU A 51 -1.24 -2.86 -0.51
CA LEU A 51 -0.04 -2.10 -0.82
C LEU A 51 0.35 -2.22 -2.28
N ARG A 52 0.75 -1.09 -2.86
CA ARG A 52 1.38 -1.00 -4.18
C ARG A 52 2.43 0.11 -4.19
N THR A 53 3.22 0.19 -5.25
CA THR A 53 4.06 1.39 -5.50
C THR A 53 3.44 2.24 -6.61
N GLY A 54 4.03 3.41 -6.89
CA GLY A 54 3.62 4.22 -8.04
C GLY A 54 3.71 3.46 -9.37
N PHE A 55 4.74 2.62 -9.54
CA PHE A 55 5.04 1.93 -10.80
C PHE A 55 4.65 0.45 -10.83
N GLN A 56 4.64 -0.23 -9.68
CA GLN A 56 4.33 -1.66 -9.59
C GLN A 56 3.00 -1.89 -8.89
N LYS A 57 2.06 -2.50 -9.64
CA LYS A 57 0.74 -2.91 -9.14
C LYS A 57 0.82 -4.08 -8.14
N ARG A 58 1.87 -4.90 -8.23
CA ARG A 58 2.13 -6.08 -7.38
C ARG A 58 3.63 -6.13 -7.01
N PRO A 59 4.06 -5.38 -5.99
CA PRO A 59 5.47 -5.33 -5.60
C PRO A 59 5.93 -6.52 -4.73
N PHE A 60 5.04 -7.49 -4.48
CA PHE A 60 5.26 -8.69 -3.69
C PHE A 60 4.65 -9.91 -4.41
N ASP A 61 5.06 -11.12 -4.05
CA ASP A 61 4.60 -12.36 -4.67
C ASP A 61 3.07 -12.53 -4.58
N GLY A 62 2.49 -12.08 -3.46
CA GLY A 62 1.04 -12.01 -3.24
C GLY A 62 0.59 -10.63 -2.72
N PRO A 63 -0.73 -10.39 -2.60
CA PRO A 63 -1.25 -9.18 -1.97
C PRO A 63 -0.72 -9.03 -0.54
N LEU A 64 -0.11 -7.89 -0.24
CA LEU A 64 0.24 -7.50 1.12
C LEU A 64 -0.66 -6.34 1.53
N ARG A 65 -1.48 -6.55 2.56
CA ARG A 65 -2.40 -5.54 3.10
C ARG A 65 -1.88 -5.02 4.42
N LEU A 66 -2.12 -3.75 4.71
CA LEU A 66 -1.91 -3.23 6.06
C LEU A 66 -2.94 -3.85 7.02
N PRO A 67 -2.56 -4.11 8.29
CA PRO A 67 -3.51 -4.50 9.34
C PRO A 67 -4.59 -3.43 9.55
N ASP A 68 -5.77 -3.83 10.01
CA ASP A 68 -6.91 -2.92 10.22
C ASP A 68 -6.76 -2.04 11.47
N ASP A 69 -5.95 -2.48 12.44
CA ASP A 69 -5.68 -1.84 13.73
C ASP A 69 -4.47 -0.89 13.72
N LEU A 70 -3.96 -0.57 12.53
CA LEU A 70 -2.83 0.33 12.30
C LEU A 70 -3.23 1.69 11.73
#